data_AF-A0A381PZN0-F1
#
_entry.id   AF-A0A381PZN0-F1
#
_cell.length_a   1.000
_cell.length_b   1.000
_cell.length_c   1.000
_cell.angle_alpha   90.00
_cell.angle_beta   90.00
_cell.angle_gamma   90.00
#
_symmetry.space_group_name_H-M   'P 1'
#
loop_
_entity.id
_entity.type
_entity.pdbx_description
1 polymer ?
#
loop_
_entity_poly.entity_id
_entity_poly.type
_entity_poly.pdbx_seq_one_letter_code
_entity_poly.pdbx_strand_id
1 'polypeptide(L)' 'MKPKLETLIYDVDGTLADTENQGHRIAFNRDFRETGLDWE' A
#
# COMPACT_ATOMS: atom_id res chain seq x y z
N MET A 1 -10.52 -35.99 3.12
CA MET A 1 -10.98 -34.73 3.79
C MET A 1 -10.52 -33.54 2.96
N LYS A 2 -11.13 -32.35 3.11
CA LYS A 2 -10.48 -31.11 2.64
C LYS A 2 -9.33 -30.77 3.59
N PRO A 3 -8.22 -30.15 3.13
CA PRO A 3 -7.22 -29.60 4.04
C PRO A 3 -7.85 -28.53 4.92
N LYS A 4 -7.38 -28.43 6.17
CA LYS A 4 -7.77 -27.35 7.08
C LYS A 4 -6.94 -26.11 6.75
N LEU A 5 -7.54 -24.92 6.86
CA LEU A 5 -6.78 -23.68 6.83
C LEU A 5 -6.06 -23.51 8.18
N GLU A 6 -4.76 -23.27 8.14
CA GLU A 6 -3.90 -23.21 9.34
C GLU A 6 -3.37 -21.80 9.61
N THR A 7 -2.94 -21.08 8.56
CA THR A 7 -2.39 -19.73 8.63
C THR A 7 -2.94 -18.87 7.50
N LEU A 8 -3.12 -17.58 7.76
CA LEU A 8 -3.26 -16.53 6.75
C LEU A 8 -2.16 -15.49 6.97
N ILE A 9 -1.46 -15.11 5.90
CA ILE A 9 -0.57 -13.96 5.87
C ILE A 9 -1.28 -12.92 5.02
N TYR A 10 -1.45 -11.72 5.57
CA TYR A 10 -2.08 -10.60 4.90
C TYR A 10 -1.02 -9.60 4.47
N ASP A 11 -1.25 -8.97 3.32
CA ASP A 11 -0.63 -7.68 3.01
C ASP A 11 -1.11 -6.62 4.02
N VAL A 12 -0.31 -5.56 4.20
CA VAL A 12 -0.62 -4.51 5.19
C VAL A 12 -1.38 -3.37 4.53
N ASP A 13 -0.84 -2.85 3.44
CA ASP A 13 -1.27 -1.59 2.84
C ASP A 13 -2.46 -1.80 1.90
N GLY A 14 -3.51 -1.00 2.07
CA GLY A 14 -4.81 -1.20 1.42
C GLY A 14 -5.57 -2.46 1.86
N THR A 15 -4.96 -3.37 2.62
CA THR A 15 -5.54 -4.66 3.04
C THR A 15 -5.87 -4.72 4.54
N LEU A 16 -4.93 -4.33 5.42
CA LEU A 16 -5.14 -4.20 6.87
C LEU A 16 -5.29 -2.74 7.31
N ALA A 17 -4.74 -1.77 6.55
CA ALA A 17 -4.83 -0.35 6.83
C ALA A 17 -5.03 0.48 5.54
N ASP A 18 -5.87 1.52 5.61
CA ASP A 18 -5.95 2.56 4.57
C ASP A 18 -4.78 3.54 4.73
N THR A 19 -3.61 3.10 4.26
CA THR A 19 -2.39 3.92 4.16
C THR A 19 -2.31 4.71 2.86
N GLU A 20 -3.12 4.36 1.85
CA GLU A 20 -3.09 5.00 0.53
C GLU A 20 -3.62 6.43 0.54
N ASN A 21 -4.73 6.69 1.24
CA ASN A 21 -5.41 7.98 1.11
C ASN A 21 -4.65 9.15 1.76
N GLN A 22 -4.00 8.91 2.90
CA GLN A 22 -3.30 9.94 3.69
C GLN A 22 -1.80 9.68 3.90
N GLY A 23 -1.30 8.50 3.51
CA GLY A 23 0.12 8.14 3.55
C GLY A 23 0.73 8.09 2.15
N HIS A 24 0.72 6.90 1.54
CA HIS A 24 1.51 6.58 0.34
C HIS A 24 1.30 7.54 -0.83
N ARG A 25 0.04 7.77 -1.25
CA ARG A 25 -0.24 8.63 -2.41
C ARG A 25 0.26 10.07 -2.21
N ILE A 26 0.14 10.61 -1.00
CA ILE A 26 0.61 11.97 -0.67
C ILE A 26 2.14 12.01 -0.57
N ALA A 27 2.77 10.98 0.00
CA ALA A 27 4.23 10.90 0.11
C ALA A 27 4.89 10.75 -1.27
N PHE A 28 4.52 9.73 -2.05
CA PHE A 28 5.20 9.43 -3.32
C PHE A 28 5.05 10.55 -4.36
N ASN A 29 3.88 11.16 -4.51
CA ASN A 29 3.68 12.25 -5.49
C ASN A 29 3.95 13.63 -4.85
N ARG A 30 4.56 13.70 -3.65
CA ARG A 30 5.50 14.78 -3.26
C ARG A 30 6.91 14.42 -3.75
N ASP A 31 7.43 13.26 -3.37
CA ASP A 31 8.83 12.87 -3.57
C ASP A 31 9.20 12.78 -5.07
N PHE A 32 8.26 12.40 -5.94
CA PHE A 32 8.43 12.40 -7.39
C PHE A 32 8.50 13.84 -7.94
N ARG A 33 7.66 14.76 -7.45
CA ARG A 33 7.72 16.19 -7.81
C ARG A 33 9.05 16.81 -7.37
N GLU A 34 9.56 16.45 -6.19
CA GLU A 34 10.87 16.89 -5.69
C GLU A 34 12.06 16.33 -6.51
N THR A 35 11.89 15.16 -7.15
CA THR A 35 12.91 14.53 -8.01
C THR A 35 12.74 14.81 -9.50
N GLY A 36 11.75 15.63 -9.89
CA GLY A 36 11.49 16.00 -11.29
C GLY A 36 10.83 14.90 -12.13
N LEU A 37 10.16 13.94 -11.49
CA LEU A 37 9.35 12.91 -12.12
C LEU A 37 7.89 13.36 -12.25
N ASP A 38 7.26 13.04 -13.37
CA ASP A 38 5.94 13.54 -13.77
C ASP A 38 4.78 12.66 -13.26
N TRP A 39 4.03 13.15 -12.26
CA TRP A 39 2.60 12.84 -12.08
C TRP A 39 1.88 13.86 -11.19
N GLU A 40 0.55 13.80 -11.20
CA GLU A 40 -0.35 14.48 -10.26
C GLU A 40 -1.31 13.50 -9.56
#